data_AF-A0A2E5Y5N6-F1
#
_entry.id   AF-A0A2E5Y5N6-F1
#
_cell.length_a   1.000
_cell.length_b   1.000
_cell.length_c   1.000
_cell.angle_alpha   90.00
_cell.angle_beta   90.00
_cell.angle_gamma   90.00
#
_symmetry.space_group_name_H-M   'P 1'
#
loop_
_entity.id
_entity.type
_entity.pdbx_description
1 polymer ?
#
loop_
_entity_poly.entity_id
_entity_poly.type
_entity_poly.pdbx_seq_one_letter_code
_entity_poly.pdbx_strand_id
1 'polypeptide(L)'
;MSEERRKELLAHYTQNPIDFTWIPSPNQHSYRWRTIEGRWVTARRRVRNHQTLTKAIGKDVVSDLYISTSRWLEPIDLPRLRDKERPHPILLDHLIVFDIDVAPLSLKNLEEARITAIGLHDYLANDASIQFLSCSFSGSKGFHLFYSDLERDKFAIEDPKEREETVRESRKQLLTRVLEEGYDVDERVTADTRRIIRLPGSIHGTTGYQCTVLGLEQLEKPLKDLLEDIPRIGSAQKIPKRARKAKKKAKKKKPKQRKTVVDTRAVQQYMVEASTHVPGTKDRSVIMLWLPHAWGSGQKALETALNMINQENLGPCSFWQQGDHILMLCPLAFPRAQVVKLFTSYKMSKRAAILKEREHDWIRITNAMDEDADWQDELQPIGLYGDEVDSKTSFSASHLELERRMGIHRQIPSSVTFAGNQEPTLRIAVRE
;
A
#
# COMPACT_ATOMS: atom_id res chain seq x y z
N MET A 1 16.52 -9.92 -14.79
CA MET A 1 15.66 -9.93 -15.99
C MET A 1 16.57 -9.89 -17.21
N SER A 2 16.33 -10.68 -18.25
CA SER A 2 17.26 -10.85 -19.39
C SER A 2 17.21 -9.68 -20.40
N GLU A 3 18.31 -9.41 -21.10
CA GLU A 3 18.39 -8.44 -22.22
C GLU A 3 17.40 -8.77 -23.35
N GLU A 4 17.09 -10.07 -23.50
CA GLU A 4 16.07 -10.56 -24.43
C GLU A 4 14.68 -10.00 -24.11
N ARG A 5 14.26 -10.05 -22.84
CA ARG A 5 12.97 -9.49 -22.39
C ARG A 5 12.88 -7.99 -22.66
N ARG A 6 14.00 -7.27 -22.52
CA ARG A 6 14.08 -5.84 -22.83
C ARG A 6 13.80 -5.57 -24.30
N LYS A 7 14.42 -6.33 -25.20
CA LYS A 7 14.20 -6.23 -26.66
C LYS A 7 12.76 -6.57 -27.03
N GLU A 8 12.19 -7.62 -26.45
CA GLU A 8 10.79 -8.01 -26.70
C GLU A 8 9.80 -6.90 -26.31
N LEU A 9 9.97 -6.29 -25.12
CA LEU A 9 9.08 -5.21 -24.68
C LEU A 9 9.18 -3.98 -25.59
N LEU A 10 10.40 -3.59 -25.99
CA LEU A 10 10.60 -2.49 -26.93
C LEU A 10 9.97 -2.78 -28.30
N ALA A 11 10.15 -3.99 -28.83
CA ALA A 11 9.55 -4.41 -30.08
C ALA A 11 8.02 -4.42 -29.99
N HIS A 12 7.46 -4.97 -28.92
CA HIS A 12 6.01 -5.04 -28.69
C HIS A 12 5.36 -3.67 -28.75
N TYR A 13 5.85 -2.71 -27.96
CA TYR A 13 5.27 -1.36 -27.93
C TYR A 13 5.53 -0.53 -29.18
N THR A 14 6.51 -0.92 -30.01
CA THR A 14 6.74 -0.29 -31.32
C THR A 14 5.78 -0.83 -32.38
N GLN A 15 5.51 -2.14 -32.36
CA GLN A 15 4.72 -2.83 -33.37
C GLN A 15 3.21 -2.85 -33.06
N ASN A 16 2.85 -2.71 -31.78
CA ASN A 16 1.47 -2.80 -31.32
C ASN A 16 1.06 -1.48 -30.65
N PRO A 17 0.58 -0.50 -31.42
CA PRO A 17 0.01 0.72 -30.86
C PRO A 17 -1.12 0.40 -29.88
N ILE A 18 -1.09 1.06 -28.73
CA ILE A 18 -2.16 0.92 -27.74
C ILE A 18 -3.38 1.68 -28.24
N ASP A 19 -4.52 0.98 -28.28
CA ASP A 19 -5.81 1.58 -28.56
C ASP A 19 -6.37 2.28 -27.31
N PHE A 20 -6.87 3.49 -27.51
CA PHE A 20 -7.49 4.34 -26.50
C PHE A 20 -8.98 4.56 -26.74
N THR A 21 -9.57 3.97 -27.79
CA THR A 21 -11.01 4.15 -28.09
C THR A 21 -11.93 3.62 -26.99
N TRP A 22 -11.46 2.65 -26.20
CA TRP A 22 -12.20 2.06 -25.09
C TRP A 22 -12.45 3.03 -23.92
N ILE A 23 -11.70 4.14 -23.82
CA ILE A 23 -11.78 5.07 -22.69
C ILE A 23 -12.12 6.51 -23.13
N PRO A 24 -13.09 7.16 -22.48
CA PRO A 24 -13.42 8.54 -22.80
C PRO A 24 -12.33 9.53 -22.34
N SER A 25 -12.03 10.52 -23.19
CA SER A 25 -11.09 11.61 -22.87
C SER A 25 -9.74 11.16 -22.27
N PRO A 26 -8.93 10.35 -22.99
CA PRO A 26 -7.67 9.79 -22.46
C PRO A 26 -6.73 10.83 -21.82
N ASN A 27 -6.78 12.09 -22.28
CA ASN A 27 -5.98 13.21 -21.82
C ASN A 27 -6.34 13.79 -20.45
N GLN A 28 -7.42 13.29 -19.84
CA GLN A 28 -7.86 13.65 -18.51
C GLN A 28 -7.49 12.58 -17.47
N HIS A 29 -6.77 11.53 -17.87
CA HIS A 29 -6.27 10.50 -16.97
C HIS A 29 -4.79 10.68 -16.63
N SER A 30 -4.40 10.21 -15.45
CA SER A 30 -3.01 10.07 -15.05
C SER A 30 -2.46 8.73 -15.54
N TYR A 31 -1.21 8.72 -16.01
CA TYR A 31 -0.55 7.52 -16.52
C TYR A 31 0.70 7.25 -15.71
N ARG A 32 0.90 5.97 -15.35
CA ARG A 32 2.05 5.53 -14.57
C ARG A 32 2.58 4.23 -15.13
N TRP A 33 3.88 4.05 -15.09
CA TRP A 33 4.51 2.80 -15.49
C TRP A 33 5.58 2.37 -14.51
N ARG A 34 5.87 1.09 -14.57
CA ARG A 34 7.05 0.49 -13.97
C ARG A 34 8.07 0.23 -15.07
N THR A 35 9.31 0.63 -14.84
CA THR A 35 10.43 0.28 -15.73
C THR A 35 10.83 -1.18 -15.53
N ILE A 36 11.58 -1.76 -16.47
CA ILE A 36 12.10 -3.13 -16.34
C ILE A 36 13.03 -3.31 -15.12
N GLU A 37 13.65 -2.24 -14.62
CA GLU A 37 14.43 -2.19 -13.37
C GLU A 37 13.54 -2.08 -12.12
N GLY A 38 12.22 -1.97 -12.29
CA GLY A 38 11.25 -1.94 -11.23
C GLY A 38 10.92 -0.55 -10.69
N ARG A 39 11.42 0.54 -11.30
CA ARG A 39 11.16 1.93 -10.88
C ARG A 39 9.78 2.37 -11.31
N TRP A 40 9.04 3.05 -10.41
CA TRP A 40 7.80 3.72 -10.75
C TRP A 40 8.05 5.10 -11.38
N VAL A 41 7.36 5.39 -12.47
CA VAL A 41 7.39 6.67 -13.16
C VAL A 41 5.95 7.12 -13.44
N THR A 42 5.71 8.42 -13.29
CA THR A 42 4.42 9.05 -13.60
C THR A 42 4.60 9.97 -14.81
N ALA A 43 3.63 9.96 -15.73
CA ALA A 43 3.62 10.84 -16.88
C ALA A 43 3.67 12.30 -16.43
N ARG A 44 4.56 13.08 -17.05
CA ARG A 44 4.70 14.53 -16.82
C ARG A 44 3.99 15.37 -17.89
N ARG A 45 3.15 14.73 -18.69
CA ARG A 45 2.37 15.34 -19.77
C ARG A 45 1.11 14.54 -20.02
N ARG A 46 0.08 15.22 -20.51
CA ARG A 46 -1.19 14.60 -20.89
C ARG A 46 -0.98 13.63 -22.06
N VAL A 47 -1.64 12.48 -21.99
CA VAL A 47 -1.59 11.44 -23.02
C VAL A 47 -2.97 11.33 -23.66
N ARG A 48 -3.04 11.55 -24.97
CA ARG A 48 -4.29 11.50 -25.77
C ARG A 48 -4.43 10.20 -26.55
N ASN A 49 -3.30 9.56 -26.86
CA ASN A 49 -3.19 8.44 -27.78
C ASN A 49 -1.81 7.79 -27.65
N HIS A 50 -1.57 6.72 -28.40
CA HIS A 50 -0.29 6.00 -28.39
C HIS A 50 0.92 6.89 -28.68
N GLN A 51 0.85 7.81 -29.65
CA GLN A 51 1.98 8.68 -29.98
C GLN A 51 2.39 9.58 -28.82
N THR A 52 1.41 10.17 -28.13
CA THR A 52 1.67 11.02 -26.95
C THR A 52 2.08 10.21 -25.73
N LEU A 53 1.61 8.97 -25.60
CA LEU A 53 2.09 8.01 -24.60
C LEU A 53 3.58 7.69 -24.81
N THR A 54 3.98 7.33 -26.03
CA THR A 54 5.39 7.04 -26.36
C THR A 54 6.29 8.24 -26.10
N LYS A 55 5.82 9.46 -26.41
CA LYS A 55 6.52 10.71 -26.03
C LYS A 55 6.60 10.92 -24.52
N ALA A 56 5.64 10.44 -23.73
CA ALA A 56 5.67 10.53 -22.28
C ALA A 56 6.61 9.50 -21.65
N ILE A 57 6.63 8.28 -22.18
CA ILE A 57 7.53 7.19 -21.79
C ILE A 57 8.99 7.54 -22.11
N GLY A 58 9.24 8.16 -23.27
CA GLY A 58 10.58 8.57 -23.68
C GLY A 58 11.49 7.39 -23.94
N LYS A 59 12.57 7.26 -23.16
CA LYS A 59 13.58 6.20 -23.32
C LYS A 59 13.39 5.01 -22.36
N ASP A 60 12.37 5.07 -21.51
CA ASP A 60 12.11 4.03 -20.52
C ASP A 60 11.70 2.73 -21.21
N VAL A 61 12.16 1.60 -20.68
CA VAL A 61 11.65 0.27 -21.06
C VAL A 61 10.56 -0.11 -20.07
N VAL A 62 9.32 -0.12 -20.54
CA VAL A 62 8.13 -0.31 -19.70
C VAL A 62 7.86 -1.80 -19.45
N SER A 63 7.83 -2.22 -18.19
CA SER A 63 7.41 -3.57 -17.79
C SER A 63 5.92 -3.68 -17.56
N ASP A 64 5.32 -2.64 -16.97
CA ASP A 64 3.91 -2.57 -16.60
C ASP A 64 3.43 -1.12 -16.79
N LEU A 65 2.23 -0.95 -17.33
CA LEU A 65 1.65 0.36 -17.64
C LEU A 65 0.24 0.46 -17.07
N TYR A 66 -0.08 1.61 -16.51
CA TYR A 66 -1.30 1.86 -15.76
C TYR A 66 -1.90 3.23 -16.09
N ILE A 67 -3.21 3.32 -15.93
CA ILE A 67 -4.02 4.52 -16.12
C ILE A 67 -4.91 4.73 -14.89
N SER A 68 -5.18 5.98 -14.51
CA SER A 68 -6.11 6.26 -13.41
C SER A 68 -7.55 5.91 -13.78
N THR A 69 -8.33 5.43 -12.81
CA THR A 69 -9.78 5.21 -12.97
C THR A 69 -10.56 6.52 -13.02
N SER A 70 -10.00 7.60 -12.45
CA SER A 70 -10.60 8.94 -12.48
C SER A 70 -10.09 9.83 -13.62
N ARG A 71 -10.99 10.69 -14.08
CA ARG A 71 -10.71 11.84 -14.97
C ARG A 71 -10.60 13.10 -14.14
N TRP A 72 -9.51 13.83 -14.34
CA TRP A 72 -9.21 15.07 -13.64
C TRP A 72 -9.12 16.22 -14.63
N LEU A 73 -9.48 17.42 -14.19
CA LEU A 73 -9.27 18.63 -14.98
C LEU A 73 -7.79 18.83 -15.30
N GLU A 74 -6.93 18.62 -14.30
CA GLU A 74 -5.48 18.56 -14.44
C GLU A 74 -4.96 17.22 -13.89
N PRO A 75 -4.70 16.21 -14.76
CA PRO A 75 -4.26 14.89 -14.31
C PRO A 75 -2.76 14.78 -14.04
N ILE A 76 -1.99 15.84 -14.31
CA ILE A 76 -0.55 15.87 -14.09
C ILE A 76 -0.24 16.39 -12.69
N ASP A 77 0.65 15.69 -12.00
CA ASP A 77 1.12 16.04 -10.66
C ASP A 77 -0.02 16.27 -9.66
N LEU A 78 -0.97 15.32 -9.60
CA LEU A 78 -2.08 15.38 -8.65
C LEU A 78 -1.56 15.48 -7.20
N PRO A 79 -2.13 16.36 -6.37
CA PRO A 79 -1.76 16.44 -4.96
C PRO A 79 -2.08 15.12 -4.26
N ARG A 80 -1.29 14.81 -3.22
CA ARG A 80 -1.54 13.62 -2.40
C ARG A 80 -2.79 13.83 -1.55
N LEU A 81 -3.46 12.75 -1.14
CA LEU A 81 -4.61 12.78 -0.23
C LEU A 81 -4.40 13.62 1.05
N ARG A 82 -3.15 13.73 1.52
CA ARG A 82 -2.77 14.44 2.75
C ARG A 82 -2.16 15.82 2.51
N ASP A 83 -2.04 16.22 1.24
CA ASP A 83 -1.56 17.53 0.86
C ASP A 83 -2.62 18.57 1.23
N LYS A 84 -2.26 19.51 2.10
CA LYS A 84 -3.14 20.59 2.57
C LYS A 84 -2.76 21.95 1.97
N GLU A 85 -1.63 22.01 1.27
CA GLU A 85 -1.08 23.26 0.73
C GLU A 85 -1.61 23.53 -0.67
N ARG A 86 -1.83 22.45 -1.43
CA ARG A 86 -2.35 22.54 -2.80
C ARG A 86 -3.88 22.47 -2.83
N PRO A 87 -4.53 23.17 -3.78
CA PRO A 87 -5.97 23.07 -3.95
C PRO A 87 -6.37 21.63 -4.30
N HIS A 88 -7.56 21.23 -3.84
CA HIS A 88 -8.12 19.93 -4.18
C HIS A 88 -8.29 19.80 -5.70
N PRO A 89 -7.91 18.65 -6.29
CA PRO A 89 -8.00 18.47 -7.73
C PRO A 89 -9.47 18.32 -8.13
N ILE A 90 -9.83 18.90 -9.28
CA ILE A 90 -11.19 18.86 -9.80
C ILE A 90 -11.42 17.52 -10.49
N LEU A 91 -12.19 16.64 -9.81
CA LEU A 91 -12.68 15.38 -10.35
C LEU A 91 -13.77 15.67 -11.40
N LEU A 92 -13.56 15.23 -12.63
CA LEU A 92 -14.51 15.37 -13.73
C LEU A 92 -15.38 14.12 -13.91
N ASP A 93 -14.79 12.96 -13.64
CA ASP A 93 -15.44 11.67 -13.82
C ASP A 93 -14.70 10.57 -13.05
N HIS A 94 -15.36 9.46 -12.76
CA HIS A 94 -14.73 8.29 -12.17
C HIS A 94 -15.30 7.02 -12.78
N LEU A 95 -14.48 6.24 -13.50
CA LEU A 95 -14.87 4.93 -13.99
C LEU A 95 -15.24 4.03 -12.81
N ILE A 96 -16.35 3.31 -12.94
CA ILE A 96 -16.66 2.20 -12.05
C ILE A 96 -15.87 1.02 -12.59
N VAL A 97 -14.91 0.55 -11.78
CA VAL A 97 -14.06 -0.58 -12.16
C VAL A 97 -14.21 -1.68 -11.13
N PHE A 98 -14.50 -2.89 -11.60
CA PHE A 98 -14.44 -4.11 -10.81
C PHE A 98 -13.25 -4.93 -11.27
N ASP A 99 -12.33 -5.23 -10.35
CA ASP A 99 -11.16 -6.08 -10.60
C ASP A 99 -11.45 -7.46 -10.00
N ILE A 100 -11.52 -8.48 -10.85
CA ILE A 100 -12.01 -9.83 -10.53
C ILE A 100 -10.84 -10.78 -10.71
N ASP A 101 -10.21 -11.15 -9.61
CA ASP A 101 -8.86 -11.71 -9.66
C ASP A 101 -8.74 -12.93 -8.74
N VAL A 102 -8.71 -14.14 -9.31
CA VAL A 102 -8.68 -15.38 -8.52
C VAL A 102 -7.25 -15.91 -8.42
N ALA A 103 -6.62 -15.71 -7.26
CA ALA A 103 -5.24 -16.14 -7.03
C ALA A 103 -5.14 -17.61 -6.55
N PRO A 104 -4.04 -18.32 -6.86
CA PRO A 104 -2.94 -17.95 -7.75
C PRO A 104 -3.26 -18.26 -9.22
N LEU A 105 -2.45 -17.73 -10.14
CA LEU A 105 -2.60 -17.94 -11.59
C LEU A 105 -2.71 -19.42 -11.97
N SER A 106 -3.87 -19.80 -12.52
CA SER A 106 -4.08 -21.09 -13.18
C SER A 106 -5.30 -21.03 -14.09
N LEU A 107 -5.42 -21.97 -15.03
CA LEU A 107 -6.58 -22.04 -15.92
C LEU A 107 -7.89 -22.23 -15.13
N LYS A 108 -7.87 -23.07 -14.08
CA LYS A 108 -9.07 -23.26 -13.24
C LYS A 108 -9.53 -21.95 -12.60
N ASN A 109 -8.60 -21.21 -11.98
CA ASN A 109 -8.92 -19.97 -11.29
C ASN A 109 -9.28 -18.84 -12.27
N LEU A 110 -8.66 -18.81 -13.45
CA LEU A 110 -9.06 -17.88 -14.51
C LEU A 110 -10.48 -18.17 -15.03
N GLU A 111 -10.88 -19.44 -15.12
CA GLU A 111 -12.23 -19.79 -15.51
C GLU A 111 -13.25 -19.33 -14.46
N GLU A 112 -12.91 -19.48 -13.17
CA GLU A 112 -13.70 -18.95 -12.06
C GLU A 112 -13.83 -17.43 -12.14
N ALA A 113 -12.72 -16.70 -12.35
CA ALA A 113 -12.74 -15.26 -12.56
C ALA A 113 -13.59 -14.85 -13.78
N ARG A 114 -13.55 -15.62 -14.87
CA ARG A 114 -14.33 -15.38 -16.08
C ARG A 114 -15.84 -15.53 -15.81
N ILE A 115 -16.23 -16.59 -15.13
CA ILE A 115 -17.63 -16.85 -14.75
C ILE A 115 -18.14 -15.74 -13.82
N THR A 116 -17.35 -15.33 -12.82
CA THR A 116 -17.68 -14.22 -11.93
C THR A 116 -17.84 -12.91 -12.71
N ALA A 117 -16.98 -12.65 -13.70
CA ALA A 117 -17.08 -11.46 -14.55
C ALA A 117 -18.36 -11.43 -15.40
N ILE A 118 -18.74 -12.56 -15.98
CA ILE A 118 -20.01 -12.68 -16.73
C ILE A 118 -21.20 -12.46 -15.79
N GLY A 119 -21.23 -13.21 -14.68
CA GLY A 119 -22.33 -13.10 -13.72
C GLY A 119 -22.48 -11.69 -13.13
N LEU A 120 -21.36 -11.02 -12.82
CA LEU A 120 -21.40 -9.65 -12.32
C LEU A 120 -21.92 -8.68 -13.39
N HIS A 121 -21.54 -8.89 -14.65
CA HIS A 121 -22.08 -8.10 -15.76
C HIS A 121 -23.59 -8.27 -15.90
N ASP A 122 -24.09 -9.51 -15.87
CA ASP A 122 -25.52 -9.81 -15.99
C ASP A 122 -26.33 -9.20 -14.83
N TYR A 123 -25.79 -9.25 -13.61
CA TYR A 123 -26.41 -8.61 -12.45
C TYR A 123 -26.51 -7.08 -12.63
N LEU A 124 -25.41 -6.45 -13.05
CA LEU A 124 -25.33 -5.00 -13.23
C LEU A 124 -26.06 -4.51 -14.48
N ALA A 125 -26.36 -5.37 -15.45
CA ALA A 125 -27.08 -5.00 -16.68
C ALA A 125 -28.47 -4.42 -16.42
N ASN A 126 -29.06 -4.72 -15.25
CA ASN A 126 -30.35 -4.18 -14.82
C ASN A 126 -30.26 -2.82 -14.10
N ASP A 127 -29.06 -2.34 -13.77
CA ASP A 127 -28.87 -1.06 -13.10
C ASP A 127 -28.85 0.08 -14.12
N ALA A 128 -29.97 0.79 -14.24
CA ALA A 128 -30.14 1.88 -15.19
C ALA A 128 -29.30 3.14 -14.89
N SER A 129 -28.62 3.19 -13.73
CA SER A 129 -27.75 4.33 -13.37
C SER A 129 -26.36 4.24 -13.97
N ILE A 130 -25.98 3.06 -14.49
CA ILE A 130 -24.64 2.78 -15.03
C ILE A 130 -24.71 2.23 -16.46
N GLN A 131 -23.64 2.42 -17.21
CA GLN A 131 -23.50 1.91 -18.57
C GLN A 131 -22.21 1.12 -18.68
N PHE A 132 -22.31 -0.09 -19.26
CA PHE A 132 -21.14 -0.90 -19.60
C PHE A 132 -20.31 -0.23 -20.69
N LEU A 133 -19.00 -0.12 -20.46
CA LEU A 133 -18.05 0.45 -21.42
C LEU A 133 -17.24 -0.64 -22.10
N SER A 134 -16.58 -1.50 -21.30
CA SER A 134 -15.72 -2.55 -21.82
C SER A 134 -15.35 -3.55 -20.73
N CYS A 135 -14.82 -4.69 -21.16
CA CYS A 135 -14.15 -5.67 -20.31
C CYS A 135 -12.70 -5.83 -20.78
N SER A 136 -11.80 -6.24 -19.89
CA SER A 136 -10.46 -6.63 -20.28
C SER A 136 -9.95 -7.84 -19.51
N PHE A 137 -9.18 -8.69 -20.17
CA PHE A 137 -8.30 -9.64 -19.47
C PHE A 137 -7.13 -8.86 -18.86
N SER A 138 -6.83 -9.06 -17.56
CA SER A 138 -5.81 -8.28 -16.83
C SER A 138 -4.36 -8.58 -17.24
N GLY A 139 -4.16 -9.55 -18.14
CA GLY A 139 -2.85 -10.09 -18.49
C GLY A 139 -2.33 -11.10 -17.47
N SER A 140 -3.09 -11.43 -16.42
CA SER A 140 -2.64 -12.34 -15.37
C SER A 140 -3.75 -13.21 -14.83
N LYS A 141 -4.36 -12.85 -13.69
CA LYS A 141 -5.17 -13.73 -12.84
C LYS A 141 -6.68 -13.49 -12.97
N GLY A 142 -7.10 -12.57 -13.84
CA GLY A 142 -8.45 -12.06 -13.76
C GLY A 142 -8.84 -11.12 -14.88
N PHE A 143 -9.95 -10.43 -14.64
CA PHE A 143 -10.61 -9.55 -15.58
C PHE A 143 -10.97 -8.22 -14.91
N HIS A 144 -11.04 -7.17 -15.72
CA HIS A 144 -11.57 -5.88 -15.28
C HIS A 144 -12.85 -5.57 -16.06
N LEU A 145 -13.91 -5.20 -15.35
CA LEU A 145 -15.12 -4.64 -15.95
C LEU A 145 -15.13 -3.12 -15.75
N PHE A 146 -15.44 -2.38 -16.81
CA PHE A 146 -15.50 -0.93 -16.81
C PHE A 146 -16.92 -0.45 -17.10
N TYR A 147 -17.41 0.44 -16.24
CA TYR A 147 -18.70 1.12 -16.41
C TYR A 147 -18.54 2.63 -16.21
N SER A 148 -19.47 3.40 -16.77
CA SER A 148 -19.65 4.84 -16.53
C SER A 148 -20.95 5.12 -15.81
N ASP A 149 -20.99 6.15 -14.96
CA ASP A 149 -22.26 6.67 -14.47
C ASP A 149 -23.00 7.42 -15.58
N LEU A 150 -24.30 7.18 -15.66
CA LEU A 150 -25.23 8.00 -16.42
C LEU A 150 -25.72 9.20 -15.60
N GLU A 151 -25.83 9.06 -14.28
CA GLU A 151 -26.18 10.15 -13.36
C GLU A 151 -24.97 11.05 -13.09
N ARG A 152 -25.12 12.35 -13.41
CA ARG A 152 -24.01 13.31 -13.39
C ARG A 152 -24.02 14.27 -12.19
N ASP A 153 -25.07 14.28 -11.37
CA ASP A 153 -25.26 15.27 -10.29
C ASP A 153 -24.10 15.32 -9.30
N LYS A 154 -23.58 14.15 -8.89
CA LYS A 154 -22.41 14.05 -8.01
C LYS A 154 -21.13 14.66 -8.58
N PHE A 155 -21.03 14.84 -9.90
CA PHE A 155 -19.89 15.50 -10.55
C PHE A 155 -20.12 17.01 -10.74
N ALA A 156 -21.34 17.51 -10.50
CA ALA A 156 -21.70 18.92 -10.58
C ALA A 156 -21.43 19.69 -9.27
N ILE A 157 -21.22 18.99 -8.15
CA ILE A 157 -20.90 19.59 -6.83
C ILE A 157 -19.73 20.57 -6.95
N GLU A 158 -19.91 21.83 -6.56
CA GLU A 158 -18.92 22.89 -6.77
C GLU A 158 -17.62 22.67 -5.97
N ASP A 159 -17.74 22.31 -4.69
CA ASP A 159 -16.57 22.03 -3.85
C ASP A 159 -15.86 20.74 -4.29
N PRO A 160 -14.58 20.79 -4.72
CA PRO A 160 -13.90 19.62 -5.26
C PRO A 160 -13.68 18.49 -4.25
N LYS A 161 -13.58 18.81 -2.96
CA LYS A 161 -13.36 17.82 -1.91
C LYS A 161 -14.65 17.07 -1.63
N GLU A 162 -15.74 17.80 -1.40
CA GLU A 162 -17.09 17.24 -1.22
C GLU A 162 -17.50 16.40 -2.44
N ARG A 163 -17.20 16.87 -3.66
CA ARG A 163 -17.41 16.12 -4.90
C ARG A 163 -16.70 14.76 -4.87
N GLU A 164 -15.40 14.75 -4.58
CA GLU A 164 -14.61 13.51 -4.53
C GLU A 164 -15.11 12.57 -3.42
N GLU A 165 -15.48 13.10 -2.26
CA GLU A 165 -16.02 12.33 -1.13
C GLU A 165 -17.40 11.72 -1.45
N THR A 166 -18.27 12.48 -2.12
CA THR A 166 -19.59 12.01 -2.56
C THR A 166 -19.48 10.88 -3.58
N VAL A 167 -18.59 11.04 -4.57
CA VAL A 167 -18.31 9.97 -5.54
C VAL A 167 -17.77 8.73 -4.84
N ARG A 168 -16.82 8.89 -3.90
CA ARG A 168 -16.27 7.78 -3.13
C ARG A 168 -17.36 7.02 -2.37
N GLU A 169 -18.28 7.73 -1.72
CA GLU A 169 -19.35 7.10 -0.96
C GLU A 169 -20.35 6.37 -1.85
N SER A 170 -20.74 6.96 -2.99
CA SER A 170 -21.54 6.29 -4.01
C SER A 170 -20.90 4.98 -4.50
N ARG A 171 -19.56 4.95 -4.65
CA ARG A 171 -18.83 3.73 -5.03
C ARG A 171 -18.80 2.68 -3.93
N LYS A 172 -18.65 3.07 -2.67
CA LYS A 172 -18.72 2.13 -1.55
C LYS A 172 -20.09 1.46 -1.49
N GLN A 173 -21.17 2.23 -1.62
CA GLN A 173 -22.53 1.69 -1.64
C GLN A 173 -22.73 0.68 -2.78
N LEU A 174 -22.27 1.01 -3.98
CA LEU A 174 -22.31 0.07 -5.12
C LEU A 174 -21.48 -1.20 -4.84
N LEU A 175 -20.27 -1.04 -4.31
CA LEU A 175 -19.40 -2.17 -3.95
C LEU A 175 -20.06 -3.06 -2.90
N THR A 176 -20.66 -2.50 -1.85
CA THR A 176 -21.40 -3.25 -0.83
C THR A 176 -22.52 -4.08 -1.46
N ARG A 177 -23.35 -3.49 -2.35
CA ARG A 177 -24.40 -4.24 -3.07
C ARG A 177 -23.84 -5.41 -3.88
N VAL A 178 -22.69 -5.23 -4.52
CA VAL A 178 -22.03 -6.27 -5.33
C VAL A 178 -21.49 -7.41 -4.46
N LEU A 179 -20.87 -7.08 -3.32
CA LEU A 179 -20.34 -8.07 -2.38
C LEU A 179 -21.46 -8.85 -1.66
N GLU A 180 -22.56 -8.17 -1.31
CA GLU A 180 -23.74 -8.79 -0.68
C GLU A 180 -24.42 -9.80 -1.61
N GLU A 181 -24.41 -9.56 -2.92
CA GLU A 181 -24.88 -10.51 -3.95
C GLU A 181 -23.90 -11.69 -4.16
N GLY A 182 -22.72 -11.65 -3.53
CA GLY A 182 -21.77 -12.75 -3.53
C GLY A 182 -20.72 -12.71 -4.65
N TYR A 183 -20.57 -11.59 -5.35
CA TYR A 183 -19.51 -11.43 -6.33
C TYR A 183 -18.19 -11.01 -5.67
N ASP A 184 -17.19 -11.88 -5.75
CA ASP A 184 -15.85 -11.62 -5.22
C ASP A 184 -15.06 -10.67 -6.14
N VAL A 185 -14.82 -9.44 -5.67
CA VAL A 185 -14.13 -8.35 -6.38
C VAL A 185 -13.12 -7.66 -5.45
N ASP A 186 -12.03 -7.09 -5.99
CA ASP A 186 -11.08 -6.29 -5.17
C ASP A 186 -11.75 -5.00 -4.67
N GLU A 187 -12.09 -4.99 -3.38
CA GLU A 187 -12.73 -3.88 -2.68
C GLU A 187 -11.97 -2.55 -2.80
N ARG A 188 -10.64 -2.60 -2.96
CA ARG A 188 -9.79 -1.39 -3.03
C ARG A 188 -9.87 -0.70 -4.37
N VAL A 189 -10.36 -1.37 -5.42
CA VAL A 189 -10.37 -0.81 -6.77
C VAL A 189 -11.56 0.12 -6.98
N THR A 190 -12.76 -0.34 -6.62
CA THR A 190 -14.01 0.36 -6.98
C THR A 190 -14.21 1.66 -6.21
N ALA A 191 -13.85 1.70 -4.92
CA ALA A 191 -14.08 2.87 -4.07
C ALA A 191 -12.96 3.93 -4.14
N ASP A 192 -11.74 3.56 -4.53
CA ASP A 192 -10.60 4.48 -4.55
C ASP A 192 -10.62 5.37 -5.80
N THR A 193 -11.05 6.62 -5.62
CA THR A 193 -11.05 7.67 -6.67
C THR A 193 -9.67 7.99 -7.23
N ARG A 194 -8.58 7.54 -6.61
CA ARG A 194 -7.21 7.74 -7.10
C ARG A 194 -6.54 6.43 -7.51
N ARG A 195 -7.31 5.35 -7.67
CA ARG A 195 -6.81 4.06 -8.13
C ARG A 195 -6.24 4.16 -9.54
N ILE A 196 -5.22 3.34 -9.78
CA ILE A 196 -4.72 3.07 -11.13
C ILE A 196 -5.01 1.62 -11.48
N ILE A 197 -5.38 1.38 -12.73
CA ILE A 197 -5.66 0.07 -13.30
C ILE A 197 -4.70 -0.18 -14.47
N ARG A 198 -4.42 -1.44 -14.78
CA ARG A 198 -3.52 -1.77 -15.89
C ARG A 198 -4.12 -1.28 -17.21
N LEU A 199 -3.33 -0.55 -18.00
CA LEU A 199 -3.78 0.00 -19.28
C LEU A 199 -3.99 -1.15 -20.28
N PRO A 200 -5.21 -1.36 -20.82
CA PRO A 200 -5.42 -2.28 -21.93
C PRO A 200 -4.49 -1.94 -23.11
N GLY A 201 -3.98 -2.97 -23.78
CA GLY A 201 -2.89 -2.90 -24.76
C GLY A 201 -1.48 -3.08 -24.18
N SER A 202 -1.30 -2.97 -22.85
CA SER A 202 0.02 -3.12 -22.21
C SER A 202 0.37 -4.56 -21.83
N ILE A 203 1.66 -4.87 -21.73
CA ILE A 203 2.15 -6.17 -21.26
C ILE A 203 2.13 -6.22 -19.73
N HIS A 204 1.74 -7.37 -19.18
CA HIS A 204 1.93 -7.67 -17.77
C HIS A 204 3.36 -8.15 -17.51
N GLY A 205 4.11 -7.41 -16.68
CA GLY A 205 5.55 -7.60 -16.50
C GLY A 205 5.96 -9.00 -16.08
N THR A 206 5.19 -9.62 -15.17
CA THR A 206 5.42 -10.99 -14.67
C THR A 206 5.03 -12.09 -15.67
N THR A 207 3.87 -11.98 -16.32
CA THR A 207 3.32 -13.08 -17.11
C THR A 207 3.72 -13.03 -18.58
N GLY A 208 3.95 -11.82 -19.12
CA GLY A 208 4.19 -11.60 -20.55
C GLY A 208 2.94 -11.60 -21.43
N TYR A 209 1.74 -11.74 -20.86
CA TYR A 209 0.49 -11.57 -21.62
C TYR A 209 0.11 -10.10 -21.67
N GLN A 210 -0.55 -9.71 -22.75
CA GLN A 210 -1.16 -8.40 -22.88
C GLN A 210 -2.42 -8.30 -22.02
N CYS A 211 -2.64 -7.14 -21.42
CA CYS A 211 -3.94 -6.72 -20.93
C CYS A 211 -4.80 -6.41 -22.15
N THR A 212 -5.83 -7.19 -22.44
CA THR A 212 -6.52 -7.13 -23.74
C THR A 212 -7.98 -6.78 -23.52
N VAL A 213 -8.48 -5.76 -24.22
CA VAL A 213 -9.91 -5.44 -24.24
C VAL A 213 -10.67 -6.60 -24.90
N LEU A 214 -11.77 -7.00 -24.30
CA LEU A 214 -12.62 -8.09 -24.75
C LEU A 214 -14.04 -7.56 -24.99
N GLY A 215 -14.64 -7.96 -26.10
CA GLY A 215 -16.09 -7.90 -26.26
C GLY A 215 -16.78 -8.92 -25.35
N LEU A 216 -18.06 -8.71 -25.05
CA LEU A 216 -18.85 -9.64 -24.23
C LEU A 216 -18.89 -11.05 -24.85
N GLU A 217 -19.11 -11.14 -26.17
CA GLU A 217 -19.05 -12.40 -26.90
C GLU A 217 -17.71 -13.13 -26.74
N GLN A 218 -16.59 -12.38 -26.67
CA GLN A 218 -15.27 -12.98 -26.45
C GLN A 218 -15.10 -13.46 -25.00
N LEU A 219 -15.64 -12.73 -24.02
CA LEU A 219 -15.62 -13.11 -22.61
C LEU A 219 -16.43 -14.40 -22.38
N GLU A 220 -17.53 -14.57 -23.10
CA GLU A 220 -18.41 -15.75 -23.01
C GLU A 220 -17.81 -17.02 -23.63
N LYS A 221 -16.87 -16.89 -24.58
CA LYS A 221 -16.16 -18.04 -25.16
C LYS A 221 -15.47 -18.89 -24.09
N PRO A 222 -15.30 -20.20 -24.33
CA PRO A 222 -14.46 -21.04 -23.47
C PRO A 222 -13.08 -20.39 -23.25
N LEU A 223 -12.58 -20.38 -22.01
CA LEU A 223 -11.32 -19.70 -21.66
C LEU A 223 -10.14 -20.13 -22.52
N LYS A 224 -10.10 -21.40 -22.97
CA LYS A 224 -9.04 -21.88 -23.84
C LYS A 224 -9.00 -21.08 -25.15
N ASP A 225 -10.15 -20.87 -25.77
CA ASP A 225 -10.28 -20.18 -27.05
C ASP A 225 -10.01 -18.68 -26.86
N LEU A 226 -10.53 -18.10 -25.78
CA LEU A 226 -10.21 -16.72 -25.37
C LEU A 226 -8.70 -16.50 -25.26
N LEU A 227 -7.97 -17.39 -24.56
CA LEU A 227 -6.52 -17.27 -24.34
C LEU A 227 -5.67 -17.52 -25.59
N GLU A 228 -6.20 -18.19 -26.61
CA GLU A 228 -5.54 -18.35 -27.91
C GLU A 228 -5.45 -17.00 -28.64
N ASP A 229 -6.48 -16.16 -28.49
CA ASP A 229 -6.56 -14.83 -29.10
C ASP A 229 -5.75 -13.75 -28.35
N ILE A 230 -5.31 -14.01 -27.10
CA ILE A 230 -4.60 -13.02 -26.29
C ILE A 230 -3.14 -12.85 -26.75
N PRO A 231 -2.73 -11.63 -27.19
CA PRO A 231 -1.36 -11.34 -27.55
C PRO A 231 -0.40 -11.47 -26.36
N ARG A 232 0.82 -11.90 -26.64
CA ARG A 232 1.87 -12.13 -25.62
C ARG A 232 3.24 -12.08 -26.26
N ILE A 233 4.24 -11.73 -25.48
CA ILE A 233 5.64 -11.76 -25.93
C ILE A 233 6.22 -13.18 -25.85
N GLY A 234 7.29 -13.45 -26.59
CA GLY A 234 7.87 -14.79 -26.75
C GLY A 234 8.24 -15.46 -25.43
N SER A 235 8.80 -14.69 -24.49
CA SER A 235 9.15 -15.17 -23.15
C SER A 235 7.97 -15.21 -22.15
N ALA A 236 6.71 -15.16 -22.61
CA ALA A 236 5.55 -15.27 -21.73
C ALA A 236 5.50 -16.62 -20.99
N GLN A 237 5.09 -16.59 -19.72
CA GLN A 237 4.98 -17.80 -18.91
C GLN A 237 3.81 -18.67 -19.37
N LYS A 238 3.95 -19.98 -19.29
CA LYS A 238 2.81 -20.89 -19.52
C LYS A 238 1.88 -20.85 -18.31
N ILE A 239 0.59 -20.59 -18.54
CA ILE A 239 -0.43 -20.64 -17.49
C ILE A 239 -0.62 -22.11 -17.07
N PRO A 240 -0.43 -22.47 -15.79
CA PRO A 240 -0.60 -23.84 -15.35
C PRO A 240 -2.08 -24.24 -15.30
N LYS A 241 -2.40 -25.50 -15.59
CA LYS A 241 -3.80 -26.00 -15.55
C LYS A 241 -4.44 -25.83 -14.16
N ARG A 242 -3.68 -26.06 -13.10
CA ARG A 242 -4.10 -25.93 -11.70
C ARG A 242 -3.07 -25.12 -10.93
N ALA A 243 -3.54 -24.37 -9.93
CA ALA A 243 -2.70 -23.67 -8.98
C ALA A 243 -1.63 -24.62 -8.42
N ARG A 244 -0.35 -24.27 -8.60
CA ARG A 244 0.73 -24.99 -7.92
C ARG A 244 0.57 -24.72 -6.42
N LYS A 245 0.31 -25.76 -5.62
CA LYS A 245 0.48 -25.68 -4.17
C LYS A 245 1.89 -25.15 -3.93
N ALA A 246 2.02 -24.03 -3.22
CA ALA A 246 3.32 -23.52 -2.82
C ALA A 246 4.10 -24.68 -2.20
N LYS A 247 5.27 -25.01 -2.77
CA LYS A 247 6.17 -25.96 -2.11
C LYS A 247 6.45 -25.37 -0.73
N LYS A 248 5.88 -25.98 0.31
CA LYS A 248 6.25 -25.65 1.69
C LYS A 248 7.76 -25.80 1.75
N LYS A 249 8.51 -24.69 1.90
CA LYS A 249 9.90 -24.77 2.37
C LYS A 249 9.83 -25.63 3.64
N ALA A 250 10.67 -26.67 3.70
CA ALA A 250 10.66 -27.63 4.79
C ALA A 250 10.77 -26.89 6.13
N LYS A 251 9.65 -26.73 6.84
CA LYS A 251 9.62 -26.16 8.19
C LYS A 251 10.16 -27.22 9.14
N LYS A 252 11.22 -26.89 9.89
CA LYS A 252 11.65 -27.65 11.07
C LYS A 252 10.45 -27.82 12.01
N LYS A 253 10.24 -29.03 12.52
CA LYS A 253 9.11 -29.44 13.36
C LYS A 253 9.11 -28.71 14.71
N LYS A 254 7.99 -28.11 15.09
CA LYS A 254 7.49 -27.96 16.48
C LYS A 254 5.93 -28.03 16.48
N PRO A 255 5.31 -28.41 17.62
CA PRO A 255 4.18 -29.35 17.64
C PRO A 255 2.80 -28.72 17.42
N LYS A 256 1.83 -29.61 17.16
CA LYS A 256 0.46 -29.38 16.68
C LYS A 256 -0.42 -28.64 17.70
N GLN A 257 -1.18 -27.66 17.22
CA GLN A 257 -2.58 -27.44 17.62
C GLN A 257 -3.43 -27.09 16.38
N ARG A 258 -4.72 -27.45 16.45
CA ARG A 258 -5.67 -27.63 15.33
C ARG A 258 -6.17 -26.30 14.76
N LYS A 259 -6.60 -26.39 13.49
CA LYS A 259 -7.13 -25.32 12.64
C LYS A 259 -8.60 -25.00 12.93
N THR A 260 -8.96 -23.76 12.63
CA THR A 260 -10.22 -23.42 11.94
C THR A 260 -9.89 -22.50 10.77
N VAL A 261 -10.70 -22.58 9.71
CA VAL A 261 -10.52 -21.95 8.41
C VAL A 261 -11.52 -20.80 8.31
N VAL A 262 -11.05 -19.58 8.03
CA VAL A 262 -11.83 -18.43 7.53
C VAL A 262 -10.87 -17.63 6.65
N ASP A 263 -11.03 -17.75 5.32
CA ASP A 263 -11.65 -16.78 4.41
C ASP A 263 -10.90 -15.45 4.29
N THR A 264 -10.39 -15.16 3.09
CA THR A 264 -9.42 -14.08 2.84
C THR A 264 -10.12 -12.83 2.35
N ARG A 265 -10.72 -12.07 3.27
CA ARG A 265 -10.91 -10.62 3.10
C ARG A 265 -9.60 -9.91 3.39
N ALA A 266 -9.33 -8.79 2.73
CA ALA A 266 -8.13 -8.00 2.98
C ALA A 266 -8.27 -7.29 4.33
N VAL A 267 -7.99 -8.00 5.42
CA VAL A 267 -8.12 -7.53 6.81
C VAL A 267 -7.41 -6.18 6.97
N GLN A 268 -8.18 -5.11 7.17
CA GLN A 268 -7.62 -3.82 7.56
C GLN A 268 -6.88 -3.99 8.87
N GLN A 269 -5.58 -3.73 8.85
CA GLN A 269 -4.75 -3.92 10.03
C GLN A 269 -4.73 -2.63 10.84
N TYR A 270 -5.52 -2.60 11.91
CA TYR A 270 -5.46 -1.52 12.89
C TYR A 270 -4.23 -1.71 13.77
N MET A 271 -3.45 -0.66 13.93
CA MET A 271 -2.31 -0.67 14.83
C MET A 271 -2.25 0.64 15.61
N VAL A 272 -1.77 0.57 16.83
CA VAL A 272 -1.53 1.75 17.65
C VAL A 272 -0.11 2.23 17.38
N GLU A 273 0.02 3.52 17.11
CA GLU A 273 1.29 4.22 17.02
C GLU A 273 1.41 5.26 18.13
N ALA A 274 2.59 5.33 18.76
CA ALA A 274 2.96 6.36 19.71
C ALA A 274 3.80 7.45 19.03
N SER A 275 3.55 8.71 19.38
CA SER A 275 4.34 9.86 18.91
C SER A 275 5.61 10.00 19.74
N THR A 276 6.76 10.21 19.09
CA THR A 276 8.04 10.48 19.80
C THR A 276 8.14 11.87 20.42
N HIS A 277 7.23 12.79 20.10
CA HIS A 277 7.22 14.14 20.67
C HIS A 277 6.71 14.13 22.11
N VAL A 278 7.35 14.93 22.97
CA VAL A 278 6.97 15.10 24.36
C VAL A 278 5.87 16.17 24.46
N PRO A 279 4.60 15.79 24.71
CA PRO A 279 3.46 16.70 24.66
C PRO A 279 3.57 17.80 25.72
N GLY A 280 3.20 19.03 25.37
CA GLY A 280 3.33 20.18 26.27
C GLY A 280 4.72 20.84 26.24
N THR A 281 5.61 20.39 25.36
CA THR A 281 6.89 21.05 25.08
C THR A 281 6.91 21.57 23.64
N LYS A 282 7.78 22.56 23.35
CA LYS A 282 7.88 23.11 21.98
C LYS A 282 8.72 22.23 21.05
N ASP A 283 9.77 21.62 21.58
CA ASP A 283 10.82 21.01 20.75
C ASP A 283 11.44 19.74 21.34
N ARG A 284 10.81 19.12 22.35
CA ARG A 284 11.36 17.91 22.97
C ARG A 284 10.82 16.64 22.33
N SER A 285 11.70 15.66 22.18
CA SER A 285 11.42 14.33 21.66
C SER A 285 12.22 13.27 22.42
N VAL A 286 11.64 12.08 22.54
CA VAL A 286 12.34 10.89 23.02
C VAL A 286 13.01 10.14 21.86
N ILE A 287 13.89 9.20 22.19
CA ILE A 287 14.39 8.23 21.20
C ILE A 287 13.52 6.98 21.30
N MET A 288 12.65 6.77 20.33
CA MET A 288 11.83 5.57 20.24
C MET A 288 11.90 5.03 18.81
N LEU A 289 12.32 3.77 18.65
CA LEU A 289 12.46 3.17 17.32
C LEU A 289 12.46 1.65 17.34
N TRP A 290 12.01 1.07 16.24
CA TRP A 290 12.37 -0.29 15.88
C TRP A 290 13.83 -0.31 15.43
N LEU A 291 14.62 -1.21 16.02
CA LEU A 291 16.05 -1.31 15.73
C LEU A 291 16.27 -1.54 14.21
N PRO A 292 17.19 -0.79 13.57
CA PRO A 292 17.43 -0.91 12.14
C PRO A 292 17.86 -2.32 11.75
N HIS A 293 17.35 -2.82 10.62
CA HIS A 293 17.77 -4.12 10.08
C HIS A 293 19.27 -4.15 9.73
N ALA A 294 19.85 -2.98 9.42
CA ALA A 294 21.28 -2.83 9.18
C ALA A 294 22.15 -3.14 10.40
N TRP A 295 21.57 -3.12 11.61
CA TRP A 295 22.24 -3.50 12.86
C TRP A 295 22.22 -5.02 13.10
N GLY A 296 21.59 -5.79 12.22
CA GLY A 296 21.38 -7.24 12.37
C GLY A 296 19.97 -7.57 12.86
N SER A 297 19.79 -8.80 13.33
CA SER A 297 18.53 -9.30 13.89
C SER A 297 18.75 -9.90 15.28
N GLY A 298 17.70 -9.90 16.12
CA GLY A 298 17.74 -10.44 17.48
C GLY A 298 18.88 -9.84 18.32
N GLN A 299 19.69 -10.71 18.92
CA GLN A 299 20.76 -10.34 19.85
C GLN A 299 21.79 -9.37 19.24
N LYS A 300 22.16 -9.52 17.96
CA LYS A 300 23.14 -8.64 17.31
C LYS A 300 22.65 -7.19 17.19
N ALA A 301 21.35 -7.03 16.92
CA ALA A 301 20.73 -5.71 16.86
C ALA A 301 20.71 -5.07 18.27
N LEU A 302 20.38 -5.87 19.29
CA LEU A 302 20.39 -5.44 20.69
C LEU A 302 21.80 -5.00 21.13
N GLU A 303 22.83 -5.80 20.87
CA GLU A 303 24.24 -5.46 21.17
C GLU A 303 24.66 -4.14 20.49
N THR A 304 24.26 -3.94 19.24
CA THR A 304 24.54 -2.67 18.54
C THR A 304 23.82 -1.49 19.18
N ALA A 305 22.58 -1.69 19.65
CA ALA A 305 21.83 -0.67 20.38
C ALA A 305 22.46 -0.33 21.74
N LEU A 306 22.94 -1.33 22.48
CA LEU A 306 23.64 -1.13 23.76
C LEU A 306 24.94 -0.34 23.58
N ASN A 307 25.70 -0.63 22.51
CA ASN A 307 26.88 0.16 22.18
C ASN A 307 26.53 1.63 21.93
N MET A 308 25.45 1.91 21.19
CA MET A 308 24.97 3.30 21.00
C MET A 308 24.56 3.94 22.34
N ILE A 309 23.78 3.23 23.16
CA ILE A 309 23.28 3.73 24.45
C ILE A 309 24.43 4.17 25.34
N ASN A 310 25.45 3.32 25.46
CA ASN A 310 26.61 3.59 26.31
C ASN A 310 27.52 4.67 25.71
N GLN A 311 27.73 4.68 24.38
CA GLN A 311 28.53 5.72 23.71
C GLN A 311 27.91 7.12 23.84
N GLU A 312 26.58 7.21 23.82
CA GLU A 312 25.84 8.47 23.83
C GLU A 312 25.32 8.82 25.23
N ASN A 313 25.67 8.03 26.25
CA ASN A 313 25.27 8.20 27.64
C ASN A 313 23.75 8.37 27.80
N LEU A 314 22.96 7.53 27.14
CA LEU A 314 21.49 7.64 27.12
C LEU A 314 20.83 7.11 28.41
N GLY A 315 21.60 6.50 29.30
CA GLY A 315 21.08 5.80 30.47
C GLY A 315 20.30 4.52 30.11
N PRO A 316 19.67 3.87 31.08
CA PRO A 316 18.93 2.64 30.84
C PRO A 316 17.75 2.88 29.90
N CYS A 317 17.62 2.09 28.84
CA CYS A 317 16.56 2.15 27.85
C CYS A 317 15.67 0.90 27.92
N SER A 318 14.40 1.06 27.59
CA SER A 318 13.40 -0.01 27.59
C SER A 318 13.37 -0.73 26.25
N PHE A 319 13.27 -2.06 26.29
CA PHE A 319 13.25 -2.90 25.09
C PHE A 319 12.09 -3.88 25.08
N TRP A 320 11.52 -4.09 23.90
CA TRP A 320 10.50 -5.10 23.67
C TRP A 320 10.77 -5.89 22.39
N GLN A 321 10.30 -7.13 22.35
CA GLN A 321 10.43 -8.03 21.22
C GLN A 321 9.09 -8.29 20.53
N GLN A 322 9.11 -8.29 19.20
CA GLN A 322 8.02 -8.83 18.38
C GLN A 322 8.63 -9.64 17.24
N GLY A 323 8.49 -10.96 17.29
CA GLY A 323 9.16 -11.87 16.37
C GLY A 323 10.68 -11.66 16.39
N ASP A 324 11.26 -11.35 15.22
CA ASP A 324 12.70 -11.08 15.06
C ASP A 324 13.07 -9.58 15.19
N HIS A 325 12.10 -8.72 15.49
CA HIS A 325 12.28 -7.28 15.62
C HIS A 325 12.26 -6.85 17.08
N ILE A 326 13.05 -5.82 17.38
CA ILE A 326 13.18 -5.26 18.73
C ILE A 326 12.81 -3.78 18.67
N LEU A 327 11.93 -3.35 19.56
CA LEU A 327 11.58 -1.95 19.81
C LEU A 327 12.43 -1.44 20.98
N MET A 328 12.95 -0.22 20.87
CA MET A 328 13.70 0.47 21.91
C MET A 328 13.03 1.81 22.24
N LEU A 329 13.01 2.18 23.52
CA LEU A 329 12.63 3.49 24.03
C LEU A 329 13.66 4.00 25.05
N CYS A 330 14.23 5.18 24.79
CA CYS A 330 14.92 6.00 25.78
C CYS A 330 13.96 7.12 26.21
N PRO A 331 13.50 7.15 27.46
CA PRO A 331 12.46 8.08 27.90
C PRO A 331 12.97 9.51 28.20
N LEU A 332 14.24 9.82 27.95
CA LEU A 332 14.80 11.17 28.15
C LEU A 332 14.28 12.17 27.10
N ALA A 333 13.90 13.37 27.54
CA ALA A 333 13.31 14.43 26.74
C ALA A 333 14.36 15.34 26.10
N PHE A 334 14.98 14.88 25.01
CA PHE A 334 16.02 15.61 24.29
C PHE A 334 15.44 16.72 23.40
N PRO A 335 16.17 17.82 23.16
CA PRO A 335 15.87 18.73 22.06
C PRO A 335 15.85 17.96 20.73
N ARG A 336 14.84 18.21 19.89
CA ARG A 336 14.64 17.48 18.61
C ARG A 336 15.87 17.51 17.71
N ALA A 337 16.59 18.63 17.68
CA ALA A 337 17.84 18.76 16.92
C ALA A 337 18.94 17.79 17.39
N GLN A 338 19.01 17.49 18.69
CA GLN A 338 19.94 16.51 19.25
C GLN A 338 19.58 15.09 18.80
N VAL A 339 18.30 14.72 18.85
CA VAL A 339 17.80 13.43 18.36
C VAL A 339 18.09 13.25 16.86
N VAL A 340 17.88 14.31 16.07
CA VAL A 340 18.22 14.34 14.64
C VAL A 340 19.71 14.12 14.38
N LYS A 341 20.58 14.79 15.16
CA LYS A 341 22.04 14.63 15.06
C LYS A 341 22.45 13.19 15.37
N LEU A 342 21.89 12.61 16.45
CA LEU A 342 22.11 11.22 16.83
C LEU A 342 21.66 10.24 15.73
N PHE A 343 20.44 10.38 15.21
CA PHE A 343 19.98 9.52 14.11
C PHE A 343 20.85 9.65 12.86
N THR A 344 21.42 10.83 12.61
CA THR A 344 22.34 11.03 11.48
C THR A 344 23.68 10.32 11.70
N SER A 345 24.28 10.40 12.90
CA SER A 345 25.56 9.72 13.19
C SER A 345 25.46 8.21 13.08
N TYR A 346 24.32 7.63 13.45
CA TYR A 346 24.06 6.19 13.37
C TYR A 346 23.39 5.74 12.05
N LYS A 347 23.50 6.55 10.98
CA LYS A 347 23.02 6.23 9.62
C LYS A 347 21.51 5.95 9.52
N MET A 348 20.71 6.50 10.41
CA MET A 348 19.24 6.43 10.38
C MET A 348 18.63 7.62 9.62
N SER A 349 19.11 7.86 8.39
CA SER A 349 18.83 9.09 7.62
C SER A 349 17.33 9.35 7.40
N LYS A 350 16.53 8.28 7.22
CA LYS A 350 15.07 8.39 7.06
C LYS A 350 14.38 8.94 8.31
N ARG A 351 14.76 8.45 9.50
CA ARG A 351 14.21 8.90 10.79
C ARG A 351 14.65 10.31 11.11
N ALA A 352 15.92 10.62 10.84
CA ALA A 352 16.45 11.98 10.96
C ALA A 352 15.69 12.97 10.05
N ALA A 353 15.39 12.60 8.80
CA ALA A 353 14.60 13.44 7.89
C ALA A 353 13.16 13.67 8.41
N ILE A 354 12.50 12.61 8.90
CA ILE A 354 11.15 12.73 9.49
C ILE A 354 11.13 13.75 10.63
N LEU A 355 12.07 13.69 11.58
CA LEU A 355 12.12 14.63 12.69
C LEU A 355 12.60 16.05 12.32
N LYS A 356 13.26 16.22 11.16
CA LYS A 356 13.57 17.55 10.61
C LYS A 356 12.34 18.20 9.98
N GLU A 357 11.58 17.42 9.22
CA GLU A 357 10.41 17.88 8.48
C GLU A 357 9.14 17.95 9.35
N ARG A 358 9.05 17.13 10.38
CA ARG A 358 7.86 16.97 11.24
C ARG A 358 8.23 17.09 12.70
N GLU A 359 7.26 17.49 13.51
CA GLU A 359 7.48 17.67 14.94
C GLU A 359 7.68 16.36 15.72
N HIS A 360 7.21 15.24 15.16
CA HIS A 360 7.27 13.90 15.72
C HIS A 360 7.49 12.81 14.67
N ASP A 361 7.97 11.66 15.14
CA ASP A 361 7.87 10.39 14.45
C ASP A 361 6.77 9.54 15.09
N TRP A 362 6.04 8.76 14.30
CA TRP A 362 5.00 7.87 14.79
C TRP A 362 5.50 6.43 14.73
N ILE A 363 5.60 5.80 15.91
CA ILE A 363 6.20 4.49 16.08
C ILE A 363 5.12 3.49 16.45
N ARG A 364 4.98 2.43 15.63
CA ARG A 364 4.05 1.33 15.91
C ARG A 364 4.42 0.61 17.20
N ILE A 365 3.45 0.42 18.09
CA ILE A 365 3.59 -0.25 19.39
C ILE A 365 2.67 -1.46 19.61
N THR A 366 1.69 -1.70 18.73
CA THR A 366 0.88 -2.93 18.73
C THR A 366 0.98 -3.66 17.39
N ASN A 367 0.52 -4.91 17.33
CA ASN A 367 0.35 -5.60 16.05
C ASN A 367 -0.91 -5.13 15.32
N ALA A 368 -1.14 -5.69 14.14
CA ALA A 368 -2.44 -5.65 13.48
C ALA A 368 -3.49 -6.31 14.38
N MET A 369 -4.53 -5.56 14.74
CA MET A 369 -5.76 -6.11 15.28
C MET A 369 -6.46 -6.86 14.14
N ASP A 370 -6.82 -8.12 14.37
CA ASP A 370 -7.62 -8.88 13.41
C ASP A 370 -9.13 -8.64 13.60
N GLU A 371 -9.95 -9.27 12.76
CA GLU A 371 -11.40 -9.03 12.69
C GLU A 371 -12.16 -9.40 13.98
N ASP A 372 -11.54 -10.19 14.87
CA ASP A 372 -12.10 -10.61 16.16
C ASP A 372 -11.64 -9.71 17.33
N ALA A 373 -10.96 -8.60 17.04
CA ALA A 373 -10.34 -7.69 18.01
C ALA A 373 -9.21 -8.32 18.85
N ASP A 374 -8.63 -9.43 18.39
CA ASP A 374 -7.48 -10.07 19.01
C ASP A 374 -6.17 -9.52 18.43
N TRP A 375 -5.20 -9.27 19.31
CA TRP A 375 -3.86 -8.87 18.90
C TRP A 375 -3.06 -10.11 18.51
N GLN A 376 -2.75 -10.27 17.22
CA GLN A 376 -1.76 -11.27 16.79
C GLN A 376 -0.40 -10.88 17.40
N ASP A 377 0.43 -11.80 17.89
CA ASP A 377 1.80 -11.55 18.40
C ASP A 377 2.00 -10.24 19.22
N GLU A 378 1.62 -10.29 20.50
CA GLU A 378 1.85 -9.20 21.45
C GLU A 378 3.33 -8.86 21.60
N LEU A 379 3.61 -7.56 21.69
CA LEU A 379 4.94 -7.01 21.95
C LEU A 379 5.39 -7.42 23.37
N GLN A 380 6.38 -8.30 23.47
CA GLN A 380 6.83 -8.84 24.76
C GLN A 380 7.90 -7.96 25.39
N PRO A 381 7.78 -7.54 26.66
CA PRO A 381 8.83 -6.79 27.33
C PRO A 381 10.08 -7.65 27.48
N ILE A 382 11.23 -7.13 27.04
CA ILE A 382 12.55 -7.73 27.29
C ILE A 382 13.08 -7.19 28.62
N GLY A 383 13.02 -5.86 28.83
CA GLY A 383 13.44 -5.21 30.05
C GLY A 383 14.21 -3.91 29.82
N LEU A 384 14.91 -3.46 30.88
CA LEU A 384 15.73 -2.26 30.90
C LEU A 384 17.21 -2.63 30.70
N TYR A 385 17.89 -1.94 29.77
CA TYR A 385 19.31 -2.18 29.49
C TYR A 385 20.06 -0.87 29.21
N GLY A 386 21.34 -0.85 29.56
CA GLY A 386 22.20 0.34 29.50
C GLY A 386 22.72 0.69 30.88
N ASP A 387 23.84 1.39 30.92
CA ASP A 387 24.46 1.78 32.18
C ASP A 387 23.67 2.91 32.85
N GLU A 388 23.69 2.97 34.19
CA GLU A 388 23.14 4.10 34.94
C GLU A 388 23.98 5.36 34.64
N VAL A 389 23.30 6.46 34.30
CA VAL A 389 23.94 7.73 33.95
C VAL A 389 23.27 8.86 34.73
N ASP A 390 24.07 9.72 35.34
CA ASP A 390 23.60 10.96 35.95
C ASP A 390 23.31 12.01 34.86
N SER A 391 22.13 11.87 34.24
CA SER A 391 21.67 12.77 33.19
C SER A 391 20.92 13.96 33.78
N LYS A 392 21.35 15.18 33.44
CA LYS A 392 20.60 16.41 33.72
C LYS A 392 19.36 16.58 32.82
N THR A 393 19.13 15.66 31.88
CA THR A 393 17.99 15.71 30.96
C THR A 393 16.74 15.20 31.66
N SER A 394 15.66 15.97 31.60
CA SER A 394 14.37 15.56 32.17
C SER A 394 13.82 14.33 31.45
N PHE A 395 13.10 13.48 32.18
CA PHE A 395 12.33 12.39 31.60
C PHE A 395 11.03 12.89 30.98
N SER A 396 10.56 12.24 29.92
CA SER A 396 9.22 12.47 29.39
C SER A 396 8.18 11.75 30.25
N ALA A 397 7.28 12.50 30.89
CA ALA A 397 6.23 11.93 31.75
C ALA A 397 5.31 10.96 30.97
N SER A 398 4.92 11.35 29.76
CA SER A 398 4.11 10.54 28.85
C SER A 398 4.79 9.25 28.40
N HIS A 399 6.10 9.27 28.12
CA HIS A 399 6.79 8.06 27.67
C HIS A 399 7.12 7.12 28.82
N LEU A 400 7.31 7.63 30.04
CA LEU A 400 7.38 6.78 31.23
C LEU A 400 6.05 6.09 31.53
N GLU A 401 4.93 6.80 31.37
CA GLU A 401 3.61 6.18 31.47
C GLU A 401 3.38 5.15 30.35
N LEU A 402 3.89 5.41 29.15
CA LEU A 402 3.87 4.45 28.04
C LEU A 402 4.70 3.19 28.36
N GLU A 403 5.92 3.34 28.89
CA GLU A 403 6.75 2.21 29.37
C GLU A 403 5.97 1.32 30.35
N ARG A 404 5.33 1.97 31.34
CA ARG A 404 4.53 1.30 32.37
C ARG A 404 3.33 0.55 31.77
N ARG A 405 2.58 1.19 30.85
CA ARG A 405 1.44 0.56 30.15
C ARG A 405 1.87 -0.61 29.28
N MET A 406 3.11 -0.59 28.77
CA MET A 406 3.70 -1.64 27.95
C MET A 406 4.49 -2.69 28.78
N GLY A 407 4.29 -2.73 30.10
CA GLY A 407 4.80 -3.80 30.96
C GLY A 407 6.25 -3.67 31.43
N ILE A 408 6.90 -2.52 31.22
CA ILE A 408 8.23 -2.23 31.77
C ILE A 408 8.10 -1.23 32.92
N HIS A 409 8.50 -1.68 34.11
CA HIS A 409 8.46 -0.87 35.33
C HIS A 409 9.86 -0.40 35.70
N ARG A 410 10.12 0.89 35.51
CA ARG A 410 11.37 1.55 35.88
C ARG A 410 11.27 2.15 37.28
N GLN A 411 12.31 1.94 38.09
CA GLN A 411 12.49 2.73 39.31
C GLN A 411 13.09 4.09 38.93
N ILE A 412 12.41 5.16 39.32
CA ILE A 412 12.82 6.52 39.00
C ILE A 412 13.44 7.14 40.25
N PRO A 413 14.71 7.61 40.19
CA PRO A 413 15.33 8.29 41.32
C PRO A 413 14.56 9.56 41.70
N SER A 414 14.50 9.88 42.99
CA SER A 414 13.78 11.04 43.51
C SER A 414 14.35 12.40 43.06
N SER A 415 15.56 12.41 42.50
CA SER A 415 16.27 13.61 42.04
C SER A 415 15.99 14.00 40.58
N VAL A 416 15.24 13.20 39.81
CA VAL A 416 15.01 13.48 38.39
C VAL A 416 13.94 14.53 38.17
N THR A 417 14.01 15.22 37.03
CA THR A 417 12.99 16.17 36.58
C THR A 417 12.15 15.58 35.45
N PHE A 418 10.91 16.05 35.30
CA PHE A 418 9.98 15.58 34.28
C PHE A 418 9.61 16.69 33.30
N ALA A 419 9.38 16.32 32.05
CA ALA A 419 8.95 17.18 30.97
C ALA A 419 7.67 16.65 30.32
N GLY A 420 6.79 17.60 29.97
CA GLY A 420 5.54 17.33 29.28
C GLY A 420 4.44 16.72 30.14
N ASN A 421 3.32 16.41 29.50
CA ASN A 421 2.14 15.86 30.14
C ASN A 421 2.27 14.34 30.35
N GLN A 422 1.46 13.79 31.28
CA GLN A 422 1.47 12.36 31.63
C GLN A 422 0.83 11.45 30.59
N GLU A 423 -0.13 11.94 29.79
CA GLU A 423 -0.83 11.09 28.83
C GLU A 423 0.00 10.89 27.55
N PRO A 424 0.28 9.64 27.14
CA PRO A 424 0.96 9.37 25.88
C PRO A 424 0.11 9.80 24.69
N THR A 425 0.73 10.48 23.71
CA THR A 425 0.05 10.78 22.44
C THR A 425 0.03 9.54 21.55
N LEU A 426 -1.12 8.87 21.54
CA LEU A 426 -1.38 7.67 20.74
C LEU A 426 -2.31 7.97 19.57
N ARG A 427 -2.18 7.19 18.50
CA ARG A 427 -3.17 7.16 17.41
C ARG A 427 -3.40 5.75 16.92
N ILE A 428 -4.58 5.50 16.39
CA ILE A 428 -4.85 4.32 15.57
C ILE A 428 -4.44 4.63 14.14
N ALA A 429 -3.51 3.84 13.61
CA ALA A 429 -3.13 3.87 12.20
C ALA A 429 -3.76 2.65 11.52
N VAL A 430 -4.45 2.91 10.41
CA VAL A 430 -4.98 1.86 9.53
C VAL A 430 -3.95 1.65 8.42
N ARG A 431 -3.47 0.41 8.30
CA ARG A 431 -2.61 -0.01 7.18
C ARG A 431 -3.29 -1.10 6.38
N GLU A 432 -3.15 -0.95 5.08
CA GLU A 432 -3.66 -1.82 4.03
C GLU A 432 -2.62 -2.82 3.54
#